data_AF-A0A955IN38-F1
#
_entry.id   AF-A0A955IN38-F1
#
_cell.length_a   1.000
_cell.length_b   1.000
_cell.length_c   1.000
_cell.angle_alpha   90.00
_cell.angle_beta   90.00
_cell.angle_gamma   90.00
#
_symmetry.space_group_name_H-M   'P 1'
#
loop_
_entity.id
_entity.type
_entity.pdbx_description
1 polymer ?
#
loop_
_entity_poly.entity_id
_entity_poly.type
_entity_poly.pdbx_seq_one_letter_code
_entity_poly.pdbx_strand_id
1 'polypeptide(L)'
;MTEPPAPSNAPPLPEGGVPMQRAAHDLGPQLEPLLLQAGDGKLTDIHWFRTQWQRGGAATAHASFDGGDGPREVVIKFPVGPREYRVLTELSAVDEAPTPVVVMHGTELGGFDFAWIVMEQLPGEPLKVDHGKKDFMRIAEAAAGFYDHAASHWPVDGKLRESDWAMLMERGREVLRDNPISHVQQWNEAVKHAQKVLPSLLTRWRARHVDTWCHGDLHLGNAMMRPNGSAWCNGQAHEDEAGRCILLDFAEVHAGHWIEDALYLERVHWANPELLKKVKPVQLIAKARKARGLEVEEDYAELAHIRRVLMAACAPAFLEREGHPAYMEAALQVLEKTLPLVGA
;
A
#
# COMPACT_ATOMS: atom_id res chain seq x y z
N MET A 1 -2.37 46.09 12.67
CA MET A 1 -1.08 45.73 12.05
C MET A 1 -0.49 44.63 12.91
N THR A 2 -0.71 43.39 12.52
CA THR A 2 -0.23 42.18 13.20
C THR A 2 0.82 41.56 12.30
N GLU A 3 1.99 41.28 12.87
CA GLU A 3 3.14 40.71 12.17
C GLU A 3 2.80 39.36 11.51
N PRO A 4 3.40 39.04 10.35
CA PRO A 4 3.24 37.75 9.72
C PRO A 4 3.94 36.65 10.54
N PRO A 5 3.40 35.42 10.55
CA PRO A 5 4.04 34.30 11.25
C PRO A 5 5.38 33.94 10.60
N ALA A 6 6.34 33.56 11.44
CA ALA A 6 7.67 33.14 11.05
C ALA A 6 7.66 31.95 10.07
N PRO A 7 8.64 31.86 9.16
CA PRO A 7 8.71 30.79 8.17
C PRO A 7 8.87 29.42 8.84
N SER A 8 8.08 28.47 8.37
CA SER A 8 8.15 27.05 8.72
C SER A 8 9.55 26.50 8.36
N ASN A 9 10.26 25.97 9.35
CA ASN A 9 11.53 25.24 9.17
C ASN A 9 11.29 23.79 8.68
N ALA A 10 10.30 23.58 7.81
CA ALA A 10 10.20 22.34 7.07
C ALA A 10 11.27 22.35 5.95
N PRO A 11 12.13 21.32 5.84
CA PRO A 11 12.98 21.21 4.67
C PRO A 11 12.09 21.14 3.42
N PRO A 12 12.41 21.87 2.34
CA PRO A 12 11.63 21.78 1.11
C PRO A 12 11.67 20.34 0.59
N LEU A 13 10.49 19.77 0.32
CA LEU A 13 10.38 18.52 -0.43
C LEU A 13 10.77 18.81 -1.88
N PRO A 14 11.61 17.98 -2.53
CA PRO A 14 12.02 18.22 -3.89
C PRO A 14 10.87 17.89 -4.85
N GLU A 15 10.54 18.83 -5.72
CA GLU A 15 9.79 18.57 -6.95
C GLU A 15 10.57 17.60 -7.83
N GLY A 16 9.89 16.59 -8.39
CA GLY A 16 10.39 15.79 -9.49
C GLY A 16 11.41 14.71 -9.12
N GLY A 17 11.21 13.50 -9.67
CA GLY A 17 12.28 12.51 -9.74
C GLY A 17 13.51 13.12 -10.40
N VAL A 18 14.70 12.80 -9.89
CA VAL A 18 15.94 13.33 -10.45
C VAL A 18 16.16 12.69 -11.83
N PRO A 19 16.27 13.48 -12.92
CA PRO A 19 16.58 12.94 -14.24
C PRO A 19 17.87 12.13 -14.17
N MET A 20 17.82 10.89 -14.65
CA MET A 20 18.99 10.04 -14.63
C MET A 20 19.97 10.52 -15.71
N GLN A 21 21.19 10.93 -15.33
CA GLN A 21 22.29 10.91 -16.29
C GLN A 21 22.46 9.47 -16.75
N ARG A 22 22.43 9.21 -18.06
CA ARG A 22 22.55 7.88 -18.68
C ARG A 22 23.84 7.18 -18.21
N ALA A 23 23.78 6.48 -17.07
CA ALA A 23 24.84 5.63 -16.60
C ALA A 23 24.71 4.28 -17.33
N ALA A 24 25.82 3.78 -17.87
CA ALA A 24 25.86 2.57 -18.70
C ALA A 24 25.41 1.28 -17.98
N HIS A 25 25.08 1.34 -16.68
CA HIS A 25 24.75 0.18 -15.84
C HIS A 25 23.27 0.06 -15.46
N ASP A 26 22.42 0.97 -15.93
CA ASP A 26 20.99 0.94 -15.60
C ASP A 26 20.18 0.14 -16.62
N LEU A 27 19.41 -0.84 -16.11
CA LEU A 27 18.62 -1.77 -16.90
C LEU A 27 17.58 -1.07 -17.79
N GLY A 28 16.99 0.02 -17.31
CA GLY A 28 15.98 0.81 -18.03
C GLY A 28 16.47 1.31 -19.41
N PRO A 29 17.45 2.22 -19.45
CA PRO A 29 18.00 2.73 -20.71
C PRO A 29 18.55 1.66 -21.66
N GLN A 30 19.04 0.53 -21.14
CA GLN A 30 19.54 -0.57 -21.98
C GLN A 30 18.40 -1.31 -22.71
N LEU A 31 17.21 -1.38 -22.12
CA LEU A 31 16.06 -2.08 -22.68
C LEU A 31 15.11 -1.16 -23.46
N GLU A 32 15.35 0.16 -23.43
CA GLU A 32 14.56 1.16 -24.17
C GLU A 32 14.34 0.81 -25.65
N PRO A 33 15.35 0.39 -26.44
CA PRO A 33 15.12 0.02 -27.84
C PRO A 33 14.16 -1.17 -28.02
N LEU A 34 14.19 -2.11 -27.07
CA LEU A 34 13.33 -3.29 -27.08
C LEU A 34 11.89 -2.93 -26.69
N LEU A 35 11.70 -1.97 -25.78
CA LEU A 35 10.38 -1.42 -25.44
C LEU A 35 9.77 -0.67 -26.62
N LEU A 36 10.56 0.17 -27.30
CA LEU A 36 10.11 0.88 -28.50
C LEU A 36 9.73 -0.10 -29.62
N GLN A 37 10.51 -1.18 -29.78
CA GLN A 37 10.19 -2.25 -30.72
C GLN A 37 8.89 -2.97 -30.33
N ALA A 38 8.71 -3.31 -29.04
CA ALA A 38 7.48 -3.93 -28.54
C ALA A 38 6.26 -3.00 -28.65
N GLY A 39 6.49 -1.68 -28.61
CA GLY A 39 5.49 -0.64 -28.82
C GLY A 39 4.98 -0.51 -30.24
N ASP A 40 5.70 -1.03 -31.23
CA ASP A 40 5.30 -0.99 -32.65
C ASP A 40 4.84 0.42 -33.09
N GLY A 41 5.60 1.44 -32.71
CA GLY A 41 5.32 2.85 -33.01
C GLY A 41 4.25 3.51 -32.13
N LYS A 42 3.59 2.79 -31.22
CA LYS A 42 2.61 3.34 -30.28
C LYS A 42 3.23 3.95 -29.03
N LEU A 43 4.45 3.55 -28.67
CA LEU A 43 5.16 4.03 -27.48
C LEU A 43 6.33 4.92 -27.91
N THR A 44 6.36 6.17 -27.43
CA THR A 44 7.40 7.16 -27.76
C THR A 44 7.85 7.94 -26.52
N ASP A 45 8.89 8.78 -26.69
CA ASP A 45 9.30 9.79 -25.69
C ASP A 45 9.60 9.23 -24.29
N ILE A 46 10.35 8.15 -24.23
CA ILE A 46 10.69 7.48 -22.96
C ILE A 46 11.69 8.33 -22.14
N HIS A 47 11.29 8.67 -20.92
CA HIS A 47 12.07 9.44 -19.96
C HIS A 47 12.22 8.69 -18.63
N TRP A 48 13.40 8.11 -18.40
CA TRP A 48 13.72 7.37 -17.19
C TRP A 48 13.89 8.28 -15.98
N PHE A 49 13.33 7.84 -14.85
CA PHE A 49 13.52 8.49 -13.56
C PHE A 49 13.71 7.45 -12.46
N ARG A 50 14.34 7.87 -11.35
CA ARG A 50 14.39 7.08 -10.13
C ARG A 50 13.55 7.73 -9.06
N THR A 51 12.73 6.92 -8.40
CA THR A 51 12.08 7.30 -7.14
C THR A 51 12.98 6.90 -5.97
N GLN A 52 12.93 7.64 -4.87
CA GLN A 52 13.75 7.36 -3.68
C GLN A 52 13.42 6.01 -3.02
N TRP A 53 12.29 5.38 -3.40
CA TRP A 53 11.79 4.14 -2.82
C TRP A 53 12.10 2.90 -3.66
N GLN A 54 12.57 3.06 -4.91
CA GLN A 54 13.01 1.94 -5.74
C GLN A 54 14.22 1.24 -5.11
N ARG A 55 14.03 -0.01 -4.68
CA ARG A 55 15.10 -0.91 -4.26
C ARG A 55 15.39 -1.92 -5.37
N GLY A 56 16.67 -2.12 -5.71
CA GLY A 56 17.10 -3.13 -6.68
C GLY A 56 17.17 -2.63 -8.14
N GLY A 57 17.05 -3.56 -9.10
CA GLY A 57 17.16 -3.30 -10.55
C GLY A 57 15.86 -2.84 -11.23
N ALA A 58 14.86 -2.41 -10.47
CA ALA A 58 13.62 -1.88 -11.00
C ALA A 58 13.82 -0.51 -11.65
N ALA A 59 13.27 -0.36 -12.85
CA ALA A 59 13.29 0.86 -13.65
C ALA A 59 11.86 1.36 -13.87
N THR A 60 11.72 2.68 -13.82
CA THR A 60 10.46 3.36 -14.15
C THR A 60 10.75 4.49 -15.13
N ALA A 61 9.85 4.70 -16.08
CA ALA A 61 9.93 5.82 -17.01
C ALA A 61 8.55 6.44 -17.26
N HIS A 62 8.55 7.71 -17.61
CA HIS A 62 7.43 8.35 -18.30
C HIS A 62 7.56 8.11 -19.79
N ALA A 63 6.45 8.02 -20.52
CA ALA A 63 6.43 7.93 -21.96
C ALA A 63 5.09 8.44 -22.51
N SER A 64 5.03 8.59 -23.84
CA SER A 64 3.79 8.86 -24.57
C SER A 64 3.29 7.59 -25.24
N PHE A 65 2.00 7.32 -25.15
CA PHE A 65 1.32 6.20 -25.80
C PHE A 65 0.20 6.69 -26.73
N ASP A 66 0.27 6.33 -28.01
CA ASP A 66 -0.78 6.59 -29.00
C ASP A 66 -1.47 5.29 -29.42
N GLY A 67 -2.72 5.14 -29.01
CA GLY A 67 -3.57 4.00 -29.35
C GLY A 67 -4.39 4.18 -30.64
N GLY A 68 -4.26 5.33 -31.32
CA GLY A 68 -5.08 5.73 -32.47
C GLY A 68 -6.03 6.90 -32.19
N ASP A 69 -6.22 7.26 -30.91
CA ASP A 69 -7.07 8.36 -30.46
C ASP A 69 -6.25 9.58 -29.98
N GLY A 70 -4.95 9.57 -30.25
CA GLY A 70 -4.00 10.61 -29.86
C GLY A 70 -3.09 10.19 -28.69
N PRO A 71 -2.00 10.96 -28.48
CA PRO A 71 -1.00 10.64 -27.46
C PRO A 71 -1.55 10.83 -26.04
N ARG A 72 -1.22 9.89 -25.16
CA ARG A 72 -1.55 9.90 -23.74
C ARG A 72 -0.31 9.60 -22.90
N GLU A 73 -0.20 10.27 -21.77
CA GLU A 73 0.91 10.06 -20.84
C GLU A 73 0.79 8.71 -20.11
N VAL A 74 1.89 7.96 -20.09
CA VAL A 74 1.99 6.63 -19.48
C VAL A 74 3.22 6.50 -18.60
N VAL A 75 3.16 5.56 -17.67
CA VAL A 75 4.28 5.10 -16.86
C VAL A 75 4.65 3.67 -17.25
N ILE A 76 5.95 3.45 -17.46
CA ILE A 76 6.55 2.14 -17.70
C ILE A 76 7.14 1.63 -16.39
N LYS A 77 6.91 0.37 -16.04
CA LYS A 77 7.51 -0.29 -14.86
C LYS A 77 8.02 -1.69 -15.20
N PHE A 78 9.27 -1.99 -14.83
CA PHE A 78 9.82 -3.36 -14.84
C PHE A 78 11.10 -3.51 -13.99
N PRO A 79 11.46 -4.73 -13.56
CA PRO A 79 10.59 -5.92 -13.60
C PRO A 79 9.43 -5.77 -12.61
N VAL A 80 8.29 -6.36 -12.96
CA VAL A 80 7.08 -6.41 -12.13
C VAL A 80 6.94 -7.80 -11.53
N GLY A 81 6.63 -7.89 -10.24
CA GLY A 81 6.40 -9.18 -9.58
C GLY A 81 5.13 -9.85 -10.10
N PRO A 82 5.01 -11.19 -10.04
CA PRO A 82 3.89 -11.92 -10.63
C PRO A 82 2.52 -11.53 -10.04
N ARG A 83 2.47 -11.16 -8.76
CA ARG A 83 1.23 -10.73 -8.08
C ARG A 83 0.75 -9.38 -8.63
N GLU A 84 1.64 -8.40 -8.63
CA GLU A 84 1.33 -7.07 -9.15
C GLU A 84 1.00 -7.12 -10.65
N TYR A 85 1.75 -7.91 -11.43
CA TYR A 85 1.48 -8.11 -12.85
C TYR A 85 0.08 -8.66 -13.08
N ARG A 86 -0.28 -9.74 -12.38
CA ARG A 86 -1.62 -10.35 -12.48
C ARG A 86 -2.71 -9.33 -12.14
N VAL A 87 -2.55 -8.60 -11.03
CA VAL A 87 -3.55 -7.63 -10.59
C VAL A 87 -3.73 -6.51 -11.60
N LEU A 88 -2.64 -5.89 -12.02
CA LEU A 88 -2.70 -4.74 -12.93
C LEU A 88 -3.21 -5.15 -14.32
N THR A 89 -2.80 -6.31 -14.85
CA THR A 89 -3.20 -6.72 -16.21
C THR A 89 -4.62 -7.25 -16.28
N GLU A 90 -5.08 -7.99 -15.27
CA GLU A 90 -6.40 -8.63 -15.30
C GLU A 90 -7.50 -7.71 -14.76
N LEU A 91 -7.26 -6.94 -13.70
CA LEU A 91 -8.27 -6.02 -13.17
C LEU A 91 -8.37 -4.70 -13.93
N SER A 92 -7.31 -4.24 -14.61
CA SER A 92 -7.42 -3.02 -15.43
C SER A 92 -8.41 -3.15 -16.59
N ALA A 93 -8.72 -4.37 -17.02
CA ALA A 93 -9.74 -4.66 -18.03
C ALA A 93 -11.17 -4.61 -17.47
N VAL A 94 -11.33 -4.61 -16.15
CA VAL A 94 -12.64 -4.55 -15.48
C VAL A 94 -13.02 -3.09 -15.29
N ASP A 95 -14.14 -2.70 -15.90
CA ASP A 95 -14.68 -1.36 -15.69
C ASP A 95 -14.94 -1.14 -14.20
N GLU A 96 -14.58 0.04 -13.74
CA GLU A 96 -14.57 0.39 -12.33
C GLU A 96 -13.60 -0.34 -11.39
N ALA A 97 -12.62 -1.12 -11.84
CA ALA A 97 -11.56 -1.53 -10.92
C ALA A 97 -10.75 -0.29 -10.45
N PRO A 98 -10.42 -0.16 -9.15
CA PRO A 98 -9.62 0.95 -8.63
C PRO A 98 -8.12 0.70 -8.87
N THR A 99 -7.76 0.30 -10.09
CA THR A 99 -6.40 0.02 -10.54
C THR A 99 -6.03 0.93 -11.72
N PRO A 100 -4.73 1.16 -11.96
CA PRO A 100 -4.27 1.83 -13.17
C PRO A 100 -4.77 1.12 -14.43
N VAL A 101 -5.09 1.89 -15.47
CA VAL A 101 -5.35 1.33 -16.81
C VAL A 101 -4.04 0.85 -17.41
N VAL A 102 -3.94 -0.43 -17.79
CA VAL A 102 -2.77 -0.98 -18.47
C VAL A 102 -3.01 -0.95 -19.99
N VAL A 103 -2.08 -0.39 -20.75
CA VAL A 103 -2.18 -0.30 -22.22
C VAL A 103 -1.26 -1.26 -22.95
N MET A 104 -0.15 -1.66 -22.32
CA MET A 104 0.74 -2.68 -22.84
C MET A 104 1.38 -3.44 -21.69
N HIS A 105 1.68 -4.71 -21.90
CA HIS A 105 2.39 -5.53 -20.93
C HIS A 105 2.98 -6.77 -21.60
N GLY A 106 3.91 -7.43 -20.92
CA GLY A 106 4.48 -8.71 -21.37
C GLY A 106 5.19 -9.41 -20.21
N THR A 107 5.45 -10.71 -20.39
CA THR A 107 6.28 -11.52 -19.46
C THR A 107 7.69 -11.77 -20.01
N GLU A 108 7.97 -11.27 -21.20
CA GLU A 108 9.28 -11.33 -21.84
C GLU A 108 9.54 -10.01 -22.56
N LEU A 109 10.79 -9.55 -22.58
CA LEU A 109 11.24 -8.41 -23.37
C LEU A 109 12.60 -8.69 -23.99
N GLY A 110 12.68 -8.81 -25.31
CA GLY A 110 13.93 -9.03 -26.05
C GLY A 110 14.74 -10.24 -25.59
N GLY A 111 14.07 -11.35 -25.25
CA GLY A 111 14.72 -12.58 -24.77
C GLY A 111 14.96 -12.64 -23.25
N PHE A 112 14.63 -11.59 -22.50
CA PHE A 112 14.69 -11.60 -21.04
C PHE A 112 13.35 -12.00 -20.42
N ASP A 113 13.37 -13.00 -19.54
CA ASP A 113 12.20 -13.52 -18.82
C ASP A 113 11.91 -12.68 -17.57
N PHE A 114 11.17 -11.59 -17.73
CA PHE A 114 10.58 -10.81 -16.65
C PHE A 114 9.32 -10.09 -17.11
N ALA A 115 8.42 -9.82 -16.16
CA ALA A 115 7.21 -9.07 -16.45
C ALA A 115 7.43 -7.56 -16.52
N TRP A 116 6.78 -6.90 -17.46
CA TRP A 116 6.80 -5.45 -17.65
C TRP A 116 5.40 -4.93 -18.00
N ILE A 117 5.13 -3.68 -17.63
CA ILE A 117 3.85 -3.01 -17.89
C ILE A 117 4.07 -1.57 -18.35
N VAL A 118 3.13 -1.09 -19.16
CA VAL A 118 2.91 0.30 -19.52
C VAL A 118 1.47 0.61 -19.13
N MET A 119 1.30 1.57 -18.23
CA MET A 119 0.01 1.92 -17.63
C MET A 119 -0.19 3.42 -17.63
N GLU A 120 -1.42 3.88 -17.41
CA GLU A 120 -1.73 5.30 -17.34
C GLU A 120 -0.79 6.04 -16.37
N GLN A 121 -0.44 7.28 -16.72
CA GLN A 121 0.11 8.21 -15.75
C GLN A 121 -1.02 8.95 -15.05
N LEU A 122 -1.19 8.70 -13.75
CA LEU A 122 -2.09 9.49 -12.92
C LEU A 122 -1.48 10.87 -12.64
N PRO A 123 -2.24 11.97 -12.81
CA PRO A 123 -1.73 13.30 -12.54
C PRO A 123 -1.67 13.58 -11.03
N GLY A 124 -0.81 14.52 -10.63
CA GLY A 124 -0.69 15.00 -9.25
C GLY A 124 0.18 14.10 -8.37
N GLU A 125 0.00 14.22 -7.06
CA GLU A 125 0.78 13.53 -6.04
C GLU A 125 -0.04 12.43 -5.34
N PRO A 126 0.61 11.43 -4.71
CA PRO A 126 -0.06 10.52 -3.80
C PRO A 126 -0.85 11.26 -2.70
N LEU A 127 -1.96 10.65 -2.26
CA LEU A 127 -2.86 11.27 -1.29
C LEU A 127 -2.18 11.66 0.04
N LYS A 128 -1.00 11.13 0.36
CA LYS A 128 -0.25 11.42 1.60
C LYS A 128 0.20 12.89 1.76
N VAL A 129 0.32 13.68 0.69
CA VAL A 129 1.05 14.97 0.73
C VAL A 129 0.26 16.12 1.38
N ASP A 130 -1.08 16.06 1.45
CA ASP A 130 -1.93 16.99 2.21
C ASP A 130 -3.34 16.41 2.40
N HIS A 131 -3.45 15.33 3.19
CA HIS A 131 -4.72 14.60 3.28
C HIS A 131 -5.71 15.16 4.31
N GLY A 132 -6.99 15.10 3.92
CA GLY A 132 -8.14 15.33 4.77
C GLY A 132 -8.89 14.03 5.12
N LYS A 133 -9.99 14.19 5.85
CA LYS A 133 -10.90 13.07 6.15
C LYS A 133 -11.47 12.40 4.90
N LYS A 134 -11.71 13.19 3.84
CA LYS A 134 -12.27 12.70 2.57
C LYS A 134 -11.33 11.71 1.89
N ASP A 135 -10.02 11.88 1.99
CA ASP A 135 -9.05 10.98 1.35
C ASP A 135 -9.03 9.61 2.01
N PHE A 136 -9.25 9.54 3.32
CA PHE A 136 -9.50 8.26 3.98
C PHE A 136 -10.80 7.59 3.52
N MET A 137 -11.86 8.37 3.24
CA MET A 137 -13.11 7.81 2.72
C MET A 137 -12.89 7.23 1.32
N ARG A 138 -12.19 7.99 0.46
CA ARG A 138 -11.82 7.60 -0.90
C ARG A 138 -10.98 6.33 -0.94
N ILE A 139 -9.93 6.22 -0.12
CA ILE A 139 -9.10 5.01 -0.10
C ILE A 139 -9.88 3.81 0.47
N ALA A 140 -10.81 4.01 1.41
CA ALA A 140 -11.65 2.93 1.92
C ALA A 140 -12.67 2.45 0.89
N GLU A 141 -13.26 3.36 0.12
CA GLU A 141 -14.14 3.04 -1.01
C GLU A 141 -13.37 2.32 -2.12
N ALA A 142 -12.16 2.79 -2.46
CA ALA A 142 -11.27 2.13 -3.41
C ALA A 142 -10.84 0.74 -2.91
N ALA A 143 -10.50 0.58 -1.63
CA ALA A 143 -10.18 -0.73 -1.06
C ALA A 143 -11.37 -1.69 -1.15
N ALA A 144 -12.57 -1.25 -0.77
CA ALA A 144 -13.78 -2.06 -0.92
C ALA A 144 -14.10 -2.41 -2.38
N GLY A 145 -13.88 -1.48 -3.32
CA GLY A 145 -13.97 -1.75 -4.75
C GLY A 145 -12.98 -2.81 -5.20
N PHE A 146 -11.72 -2.71 -4.78
CA PHE A 146 -10.71 -3.72 -5.09
C PHE A 146 -11.12 -5.10 -4.58
N TYR A 147 -11.60 -5.20 -3.33
CA TYR A 147 -12.06 -6.46 -2.74
C TYR A 147 -13.14 -7.14 -3.59
N ASP A 148 -14.15 -6.37 -3.96
CA ASP A 148 -15.29 -6.83 -4.75
C ASP A 148 -14.88 -7.30 -6.16
N HIS A 149 -14.11 -6.47 -6.88
CA HIS A 149 -13.63 -6.82 -8.22
C HIS A 149 -12.67 -8.01 -8.19
N ALA A 150 -11.74 -8.05 -7.24
CA ALA A 150 -10.78 -9.15 -7.12
C ALA A 150 -11.47 -10.48 -6.76
N ALA A 151 -12.41 -10.48 -5.83
CA ALA A 151 -13.17 -11.69 -5.45
C ALA A 151 -14.11 -12.16 -6.58
N SER A 152 -14.64 -11.25 -7.38
CA SER A 152 -15.44 -11.59 -8.58
C SER A 152 -14.59 -12.17 -9.71
N HIS A 153 -13.31 -11.78 -9.79
CA HIS A 153 -12.41 -12.23 -10.85
C HIS A 153 -11.67 -13.51 -10.48
N TRP A 154 -11.32 -13.70 -9.20
CA TRP A 154 -10.58 -14.86 -8.72
C TRP A 154 -11.19 -15.46 -7.46
N PRO A 155 -11.22 -16.81 -7.37
CA PRO A 155 -11.52 -17.45 -6.10
C PRO A 155 -10.55 -16.96 -5.02
N VAL A 156 -11.05 -16.75 -3.81
CA VAL A 156 -10.21 -16.44 -2.65
C VAL A 156 -9.64 -17.76 -2.11
N ASP A 157 -8.69 -18.34 -2.83
CA ASP A 157 -8.09 -19.65 -2.54
C ASP A 157 -6.57 -19.59 -2.29
N GLY A 158 -6.05 -18.39 -2.02
CA GLY A 158 -4.63 -18.18 -1.76
C GLY A 158 -4.15 -18.81 -0.44
N LYS A 159 -2.92 -19.36 -0.46
CA LYS A 159 -2.24 -19.74 0.77
C LYS A 159 -2.14 -18.53 1.69
N LEU A 160 -2.65 -18.67 2.91
CA LEU A 160 -2.60 -17.62 3.90
C LEU A 160 -1.16 -17.18 4.16
N ARG A 161 -0.97 -15.87 4.25
CA ARG A 161 0.29 -15.30 4.71
C ARG A 161 0.44 -15.62 6.20
N GLU A 162 1.24 -16.62 6.50
CA GLU A 162 1.59 -16.95 7.88
C GLU A 162 2.84 -16.17 8.28
N SER A 163 2.69 -15.30 9.27
CA SER A 163 3.83 -14.71 9.98
C SER A 163 4.17 -15.58 11.18
N ASP A 164 5.45 -15.85 11.39
CA ASP A 164 5.91 -16.47 12.63
C ASP A 164 5.99 -15.42 13.74
N TRP A 165 4.83 -15.12 14.32
CA TRP A 165 4.69 -14.15 15.39
C TRP A 165 5.55 -14.49 16.61
N ALA A 166 5.72 -15.78 16.90
CA ALA A 166 6.54 -16.22 18.03
C ALA A 166 8.01 -15.89 17.79
N MET A 167 8.53 -16.22 16.61
CA MET A 167 9.90 -15.87 16.20
C MET A 167 10.11 -14.35 16.18
N LEU A 168 9.15 -13.59 15.63
CA LEU A 168 9.26 -12.13 15.58
C LEU A 168 9.25 -11.51 16.98
N MET A 169 8.40 -11.97 17.91
CA MET A 169 8.41 -11.48 19.28
C MET A 169 9.70 -11.84 20.01
N GLU A 170 10.25 -13.04 19.79
CA GLU A 170 11.54 -13.44 20.38
C GLU A 170 12.68 -12.56 19.85
N ARG A 171 12.74 -12.37 18.53
CA ARG A 171 13.68 -11.43 17.90
C ARG A 171 13.51 -10.01 18.45
N GLY A 172 12.28 -9.58 18.68
CA GLY A 172 11.99 -8.29 19.31
C GLY A 172 12.61 -8.16 20.70
N ARG A 173 12.56 -9.21 21.52
CA ARG A 173 13.19 -9.22 22.85
C ARG A 173 14.72 -9.20 22.79
N GLU A 174 15.32 -9.87 21.80
CA GLU A 174 16.77 -9.74 21.55
C GLU A 174 17.15 -8.30 21.20
N VAL A 175 16.41 -7.67 20.29
CA VAL A 175 16.65 -6.27 19.88
C VAL A 175 16.49 -5.32 21.07
N LEU A 176 15.49 -5.53 21.93
CA LEU A 176 15.29 -4.74 23.16
C LEU A 176 16.45 -4.84 24.15
N ARG A 177 17.11 -6.00 24.23
CA ARG A 177 18.28 -6.22 25.09
C ARG A 177 19.53 -5.56 24.53
N ASP A 178 19.71 -5.64 23.22
CA ASP A 178 20.98 -5.30 22.56
C ASP A 178 21.04 -3.82 22.10
N ASN A 179 19.93 -3.08 22.20
CA ASN A 179 19.84 -1.68 21.75
C ASN A 179 19.35 -0.73 22.86
N PRO A 180 19.87 0.51 22.91
CA PRO A 180 19.38 1.52 23.83
C PRO A 180 18.01 2.06 23.35
N ILE A 181 16.93 1.45 23.85
CA ILE A 181 15.54 1.85 23.55
C ILE A 181 14.93 2.49 24.80
N SER A 182 14.01 3.44 24.64
CA SER A 182 13.27 3.96 25.79
C SER A 182 12.30 2.89 26.33
N HIS A 183 12.00 2.93 27.63
CA HIS A 183 10.98 2.06 28.24
C HIS A 183 11.25 0.54 28.12
N VAL A 184 12.52 0.09 28.05
CA VAL A 184 12.88 -1.34 27.89
C VAL A 184 12.16 -2.29 28.86
N GLN A 185 12.01 -1.89 30.13
CA GLN A 185 11.32 -2.73 31.12
C GLN A 185 9.83 -2.91 30.79
N GLN A 186 9.14 -1.84 30.40
CA GLN A 186 7.73 -1.89 30.01
C GLN A 186 7.56 -2.74 28.75
N TRP A 187 8.42 -2.53 27.75
CA TRP A 187 8.48 -3.36 26.55
C TRP A 187 8.65 -4.85 26.86
N ASN A 188 9.62 -5.20 27.72
CA ASN A 188 9.86 -6.60 28.08
C ASN A 188 8.65 -7.24 28.76
N GLU A 189 8.00 -6.55 29.69
CA GLU A 189 6.80 -7.09 30.35
C GLU A 189 5.62 -7.21 29.37
N ALA A 190 5.40 -6.21 28.51
CA ALA A 190 4.32 -6.22 27.53
C ALA A 190 4.49 -7.33 26.49
N VAL A 191 5.70 -7.50 25.92
CA VAL A 191 5.99 -8.57 24.94
C VAL A 191 5.94 -9.93 25.61
N LYS A 192 6.45 -10.08 26.84
CA LYS A 192 6.36 -11.34 27.60
C LYS A 192 4.90 -11.73 27.87
N HIS A 193 4.05 -10.77 28.21
CA HIS A 193 2.62 -11.03 28.38
C HIS A 193 1.98 -11.44 27.04
N ALA A 194 2.27 -10.72 25.95
CA ALA A 194 1.80 -11.09 24.61
C ALA A 194 2.24 -12.51 24.21
N GLN A 195 3.51 -12.89 24.45
CA GLN A 195 4.02 -14.25 24.21
C GLN A 195 3.25 -15.31 25.01
N LYS A 196 2.88 -15.03 26.27
CA LYS A 196 2.12 -15.96 27.12
C LYS A 196 0.74 -16.28 26.55
N VAL A 197 0.04 -15.28 26.00
CA VAL A 197 -1.32 -15.44 25.45
C VAL A 197 -1.34 -15.72 23.95
N LEU A 198 -0.18 -15.68 23.29
CA LEU A 198 -0.03 -15.85 21.84
C LEU A 198 -0.75 -17.10 21.30
N PRO A 199 -0.70 -18.30 21.92
CA PRO A 199 -1.43 -19.46 21.39
C PRO A 199 -2.95 -19.24 21.27
N SER A 200 -3.57 -18.58 22.26
CA SER A 200 -5.00 -18.23 22.24
C SER A 200 -5.31 -17.19 21.16
N LEU A 201 -4.46 -16.16 21.05
CA LEU A 201 -4.60 -15.12 20.02
C LEU A 201 -4.49 -15.72 18.61
N LEU A 202 -3.51 -16.59 18.37
CA LEU A 202 -3.33 -17.25 17.07
C LEU A 202 -4.47 -18.20 16.74
N THR A 203 -5.04 -18.89 17.72
CA THR A 203 -6.20 -19.76 17.49
C THR A 203 -7.38 -18.96 16.95
N ARG A 204 -7.72 -17.85 17.60
CA ARG A 204 -8.80 -16.95 17.14
C ARG A 204 -8.46 -16.26 15.82
N TRP A 205 -7.24 -15.75 15.66
CA TRP A 205 -6.81 -15.11 14.41
C TRP A 205 -6.84 -16.07 13.22
N ARG A 206 -6.46 -17.33 13.41
CA ARG A 206 -6.48 -18.35 12.35
C ARG A 206 -7.89 -18.86 12.03
N ALA A 207 -8.82 -18.74 12.97
CA ALA A 207 -10.23 -19.08 12.76
C ALA A 207 -11.02 -18.02 11.97
N ARG A 208 -10.41 -16.85 11.72
CA ARG A 208 -11.02 -15.76 10.95
C ARG A 208 -11.41 -16.22 9.54
N HIS A 209 -12.46 -15.63 8.99
CA HIS A 209 -12.85 -15.88 7.61
C HIS A 209 -11.82 -15.27 6.64
N VAL A 210 -11.60 -15.94 5.51
CA VAL A 210 -10.66 -15.53 4.47
C VAL A 210 -11.48 -15.38 3.21
N ASP A 211 -12.00 -14.18 3.03
CA ASP A 211 -13.10 -13.89 2.11
C ASP A 211 -12.75 -12.82 1.08
N THR A 212 -11.53 -12.30 1.13
CA THR A 212 -11.10 -11.19 0.28
C THR A 212 -9.66 -11.33 -0.17
N TRP A 213 -9.33 -10.63 -1.24
CA TRP A 213 -7.97 -10.26 -1.58
C TRP A 213 -7.61 -8.97 -0.85
N CYS A 214 -6.56 -8.99 -0.04
CA CYS A 214 -6.01 -7.80 0.61
C CYS A 214 -5.00 -7.13 -0.31
N HIS A 215 -4.92 -5.79 -0.26
CA HIS A 215 -3.88 -5.01 -0.92
C HIS A 215 -2.49 -5.32 -0.33
N GLY A 216 -2.43 -5.48 0.99
CA GLY A 216 -1.21 -5.84 1.74
C GLY A 216 -0.30 -4.66 2.08
N ASP A 217 -0.39 -3.56 1.34
CA ASP A 217 0.31 -2.28 1.62
C ASP A 217 -0.64 -1.07 1.49
N LEU A 218 -1.83 -1.15 2.11
CA LEU A 218 -2.86 -0.12 1.96
C LEU A 218 -2.54 1.14 2.78
N HIS A 219 -2.05 2.19 2.13
CA HIS A 219 -1.88 3.51 2.74
C HIS A 219 -2.06 4.64 1.71
N LEU A 220 -2.26 5.87 2.19
CA LEU A 220 -2.47 7.06 1.33
C LEU A 220 -1.31 7.38 0.36
N GLY A 221 -0.14 6.77 0.56
CA GLY A 221 0.99 6.91 -0.36
C GLY A 221 0.88 5.98 -1.58
N ASN A 222 0.08 4.93 -1.48
CA ASN A 222 -0.22 3.97 -2.54
C ASN A 222 -1.61 4.24 -3.14
N ALA A 223 -2.03 5.50 -3.15
CA ALA A 223 -3.30 5.92 -3.72
C ALA A 223 -3.15 7.30 -4.37
N MET A 224 -3.76 7.46 -5.54
CA MET A 224 -3.77 8.70 -6.32
C MET A 224 -5.17 8.96 -6.91
N MET A 225 -5.43 10.21 -7.30
CA MET A 225 -6.70 10.58 -7.94
C MET A 225 -6.60 10.54 -9.46
N ARG A 226 -7.52 9.81 -10.10
CA ARG A 226 -7.84 9.96 -11.52
C ARG A 226 -8.93 11.03 -11.65
N PRO A 227 -8.62 12.24 -12.17
CA PRO A 227 -9.60 13.31 -12.25
C PRO A 227 -10.74 12.96 -13.20
N ASN A 228 -11.90 13.59 -12.97
CA ASN A 228 -13.01 13.53 -13.92
C ASN A 228 -12.58 14.10 -15.29
N GLY A 229 -13.03 13.46 -16.37
CA GLY A 229 -12.64 13.85 -17.73
C GLY A 229 -11.22 13.44 -18.12
N SER A 230 -10.54 12.62 -17.32
CA SER A 230 -9.29 11.97 -17.73
C SER A 230 -9.49 11.22 -19.05
N ALA A 231 -8.47 11.25 -19.93
CA ALA A 231 -8.43 10.45 -21.15
C ALA A 231 -8.45 8.93 -20.90
N TRP A 232 -8.30 8.54 -19.63
CA TRP A 232 -8.36 7.16 -19.14
C TRP A 232 -9.71 6.81 -18.51
N CYS A 233 -10.65 7.76 -18.41
CA CYS A 233 -12.03 7.47 -18.07
C CYS A 233 -12.78 7.03 -19.33
N ASN A 234 -13.52 5.92 -19.27
CA ASN A 234 -14.37 5.41 -20.36
C ASN A 234 -15.62 6.31 -20.62
N GLY A 235 -15.48 7.62 -20.54
CA GLY A 235 -16.56 8.60 -20.71
C GLY A 235 -17.52 8.73 -19.51
N GLN A 236 -17.28 8.01 -18.42
CA GLN A 236 -18.08 8.11 -17.19
C GLN A 236 -17.54 9.22 -16.28
N ALA A 237 -18.38 10.19 -15.94
CA ALA A 237 -18.12 11.14 -14.87
C ALA A 237 -18.41 10.46 -13.52
N HIS A 238 -17.50 10.60 -12.56
CA HIS A 238 -17.73 10.12 -11.20
C HIS A 238 -18.53 11.14 -10.38
N GLU A 239 -19.29 10.64 -9.40
CA GLU A 239 -20.08 11.50 -8.51
C GLU A 239 -19.22 12.46 -7.68
N ASP A 240 -18.00 12.05 -7.30
CA ASP A 240 -17.03 12.96 -6.67
C ASP A 240 -16.41 13.85 -7.75
N GLU A 241 -16.55 15.16 -7.60
CA GLU A 241 -15.92 16.16 -8.49
C GLU A 241 -14.40 15.98 -8.58
N ALA A 242 -13.74 15.48 -7.53
CA ALA A 242 -12.31 15.20 -7.51
C ALA A 242 -11.92 13.96 -8.34
N GLY A 243 -12.91 13.14 -8.72
CA GLY A 243 -12.73 11.94 -9.53
C GLY A 243 -12.47 10.65 -8.74
N ARG A 244 -11.82 9.71 -9.44
CA ARG A 244 -11.41 8.35 -9.08
C ARG A 244 -10.30 8.21 -8.03
N CYS A 245 -10.50 7.62 -6.85
CA CYS A 245 -9.35 7.08 -6.12
C CYS A 245 -8.85 5.76 -6.74
N ILE A 246 -7.58 5.72 -7.14
CA ILE A 246 -6.90 4.56 -7.75
C ILE A 246 -5.81 4.09 -6.80
N LEU A 247 -5.76 2.77 -6.54
CA LEU A 247 -4.75 2.12 -5.71
C LEU A 247 -3.53 1.74 -6.56
N LEU A 248 -2.35 1.81 -5.95
CA LEU A 248 -1.05 1.57 -6.58
C LEU A 248 -0.26 0.54 -5.78
N ASP A 249 0.77 -0.05 -6.40
CA ASP A 249 1.70 -0.98 -5.77
C ASP A 249 1.04 -2.23 -5.16
N PHE A 250 0.67 -3.16 -6.05
CA PHE A 250 0.00 -4.41 -5.69
C PHE A 250 0.99 -5.57 -5.41
N ALA A 251 2.25 -5.26 -5.10
CA ALA A 251 3.28 -6.29 -4.87
C ALA A 251 2.95 -7.20 -3.66
N GLU A 252 2.28 -6.65 -2.65
CA GLU A 252 1.94 -7.34 -1.41
C GLU A 252 0.54 -7.99 -1.41
N VAL A 253 -0.17 -8.03 -2.55
CA VAL A 253 -1.51 -8.61 -2.64
C VAL A 253 -1.52 -10.08 -2.23
N HIS A 254 -2.53 -10.47 -1.45
CA HIS A 254 -2.71 -11.85 -0.99
C HIS A 254 -4.15 -12.11 -0.54
N ALA A 255 -4.57 -13.38 -0.54
CA ALA A 255 -5.80 -13.78 0.11
C ALA A 255 -5.67 -13.61 1.64
N GLY A 256 -6.69 -13.03 2.26
CA GLY A 256 -6.67 -12.72 3.68
C GLY A 256 -8.02 -12.21 4.18
N HIS A 257 -7.96 -11.48 5.29
CA HIS A 257 -9.13 -10.80 5.86
C HIS A 257 -8.94 -9.30 5.74
N TRP A 258 -10.00 -8.57 5.36
CA TRP A 258 -9.96 -7.11 5.13
C TRP A 258 -9.44 -6.26 6.32
N ILE A 259 -9.47 -6.79 7.54
CA ILE A 259 -8.91 -6.15 8.74
C ILE A 259 -7.40 -5.93 8.59
N GLU A 260 -6.70 -6.78 7.83
CA GLU A 260 -5.27 -6.67 7.60
C GLU A 260 -4.91 -5.34 6.94
N ASP A 261 -5.62 -4.96 5.87
CA ASP A 261 -5.46 -3.66 5.22
C ASP A 261 -5.94 -2.51 6.09
N ALA A 262 -7.08 -2.67 6.76
CA ALA A 262 -7.64 -1.62 7.61
C ALA A 262 -6.71 -1.23 8.78
N LEU A 263 -6.07 -2.24 9.39
CA LEU A 263 -5.09 -2.01 10.44
C LEU A 263 -3.74 -1.58 9.91
N TYR A 264 -3.36 -1.95 8.69
CA TYR A 264 -2.17 -1.41 8.08
C TYR A 264 -2.30 0.11 7.85
N LEU A 265 -3.45 0.55 7.31
CA LEU A 265 -3.80 1.97 7.15
C LEU A 265 -3.82 2.72 8.49
N GLU A 266 -4.22 2.06 9.58
CA GLU A 266 -4.12 2.60 10.94
C GLU A 266 -2.68 2.66 11.44
N ARG A 267 -1.91 1.58 11.27
CA ARG A 267 -0.55 1.40 11.81
C ARG A 267 0.40 2.48 11.35
N VAL A 268 0.36 2.85 10.06
CA VAL A 268 1.25 3.87 9.50
C VAL A 268 1.08 5.25 10.17
N HIS A 269 0.00 5.44 10.94
CA HIS A 269 -0.29 6.66 11.69
C HIS A 269 -0.16 6.51 13.22
N TRP A 270 0.26 5.36 13.76
CA TRP A 270 0.35 5.19 15.22
C TRP A 270 1.24 6.25 15.89
N ALA A 271 2.36 6.60 15.27
CA ALA A 271 3.27 7.63 15.77
C ALA A 271 2.69 9.07 15.69
N ASN A 272 1.68 9.29 14.83
CA ASN A 272 1.13 10.60 14.49
C ASN A 272 -0.41 10.49 14.32
N PRO A 273 -1.15 10.14 15.39
CA PRO A 273 -2.57 9.81 15.30
C PRO A 273 -3.45 11.00 14.88
N GLU A 274 -2.98 12.23 15.06
CA GLU A 274 -3.64 13.45 14.57
C GLU A 274 -3.74 13.50 13.03
N LEU A 275 -2.82 12.83 12.32
CA LEU A 275 -2.88 12.69 10.86
C LEU A 275 -4.06 11.82 10.41
N LEU A 276 -4.63 10.97 11.27
CA LEU A 276 -5.89 10.28 10.95
C LEU A 276 -7.09 11.23 10.90
N LYS A 277 -6.95 12.50 11.32
CA LYS A 277 -8.05 13.50 11.35
C LYS A 277 -9.29 12.96 12.06
N LYS A 278 -9.14 12.17 13.14
CA LYS A 278 -10.21 11.49 13.90
C LYS A 278 -10.96 10.39 13.12
N VAL A 279 -10.44 9.95 11.98
CA VAL A 279 -10.93 8.76 11.26
C VAL A 279 -10.53 7.50 12.02
N LYS A 280 -11.39 6.48 11.96
CA LYS A 280 -11.12 5.14 12.47
C LYS A 280 -11.06 4.17 11.28
N PRO A 281 -9.87 3.85 10.73
CA PRO A 281 -9.72 3.08 9.49
C PRO A 281 -10.53 1.78 9.46
N VAL A 282 -10.52 0.99 10.55
CA VAL A 282 -11.32 -0.24 10.66
C VAL A 282 -12.81 -0.01 10.46
N GLN A 283 -13.38 1.02 11.10
CA GLN A 283 -14.81 1.33 10.95
C GLN A 283 -15.12 1.88 9.55
N LEU A 284 -14.17 2.60 8.96
CA LEU A 284 -14.35 3.21 7.66
C LEU A 284 -14.36 2.16 6.54
N ILE A 285 -13.41 1.22 6.55
CA ILE A 285 -13.40 0.11 5.60
C ILE A 285 -14.60 -0.82 5.83
N ALA A 286 -14.98 -1.10 7.08
CA ALA A 286 -16.21 -1.85 7.37
C ALA A 286 -17.46 -1.18 6.75
N LYS A 287 -17.58 0.15 6.85
CA LYS A 287 -18.69 0.90 6.23
C LYS A 287 -18.64 0.81 4.70
N ALA A 288 -17.46 0.99 4.10
CA ALA A 288 -17.28 0.91 2.65
C ALA A 288 -17.61 -0.49 2.11
N ARG A 289 -17.19 -1.55 2.80
CA ARG A 289 -17.55 -2.94 2.49
C ARG A 289 -19.06 -3.15 2.51
N LYS A 290 -19.74 -2.74 3.58
CA LYS A 290 -21.20 -2.83 3.70
C LYS A 290 -21.93 -2.08 2.58
N ALA A 291 -21.42 -0.90 2.18
CA ALA A 291 -22.01 -0.13 1.09
C ALA A 291 -21.94 -0.85 -0.27
N ARG A 292 -20.99 -1.78 -0.44
CA ARG A 292 -20.86 -2.64 -1.63
C ARG A 292 -21.51 -4.02 -1.47
N GLY A 293 -22.20 -4.28 -0.36
CA GLY A 293 -22.79 -5.60 -0.09
C GLY A 293 -21.79 -6.68 0.30
N LEU A 294 -20.53 -6.32 0.59
CA LEU A 294 -19.53 -7.26 1.10
C LEU A 294 -19.78 -7.60 2.57
N GLU A 295 -19.46 -8.83 2.96
CA GLU A 295 -19.64 -9.32 4.32
C GLU A 295 -18.76 -8.54 5.32
N VAL A 296 -19.32 -8.29 6.50
CA VAL A 296 -18.62 -7.69 7.64
C VAL A 296 -19.15 -8.35 8.90
N GLU A 297 -18.27 -9.09 9.58
CA GLU A 297 -18.56 -9.91 10.74
C GLU A 297 -19.03 -9.06 11.94
N GLU A 298 -19.89 -9.56 12.82
CA GLU A 298 -20.32 -8.77 13.98
C GLU A 298 -19.20 -8.52 14.99
N ASP A 299 -18.24 -9.45 15.06
CA ASP A 299 -17.13 -9.48 16.03
C ASP A 299 -15.78 -9.00 15.44
N TYR A 300 -15.77 -8.32 14.29
CA TYR A 300 -14.54 -7.81 13.67
C TYR A 300 -13.70 -6.93 14.62
N ALA A 301 -14.31 -6.34 15.64
CA ALA A 301 -13.62 -5.54 16.65
C ALA A 301 -12.60 -6.39 17.44
N GLU A 302 -12.96 -7.62 17.82
CA GLU A 302 -12.06 -8.54 18.53
C GLU A 302 -10.89 -8.92 17.63
N LEU A 303 -11.16 -9.32 16.38
CA LEU A 303 -10.13 -9.63 15.39
C LEU A 303 -9.17 -8.44 15.17
N ALA A 304 -9.70 -7.23 15.10
CA ALA A 304 -8.88 -6.03 14.98
C ALA A 304 -8.02 -5.80 16.22
N HIS A 305 -8.50 -6.10 17.43
CA HIS A 305 -7.69 -6.02 18.64
C HIS A 305 -6.59 -7.08 18.69
N ILE A 306 -6.90 -8.33 18.33
CA ILE A 306 -5.92 -9.40 18.21
C ILE A 306 -4.80 -9.00 17.25
N ARG A 307 -5.15 -8.51 16.06
CA ARG A 307 -4.16 -8.13 15.06
C ARG A 307 -3.32 -6.91 15.48
N ARG A 308 -3.89 -5.93 16.19
CA ARG A 308 -3.11 -4.85 16.81
C ARG A 308 -2.07 -5.37 17.80
N VAL A 309 -2.45 -6.32 18.67
CA VAL A 309 -1.50 -6.95 19.62
C VAL A 309 -0.38 -7.66 18.87
N LEU A 310 -0.71 -8.48 17.87
CA LEU A 310 0.27 -9.22 17.07
C LEU A 310 1.27 -8.27 16.39
N MET A 311 0.79 -7.18 15.78
CA MET A 311 1.63 -6.20 15.09
C MET A 311 2.48 -5.38 16.08
N ALA A 312 1.88 -4.88 17.16
CA ALA A 312 2.56 -4.02 18.12
C ALA A 312 3.63 -4.76 18.94
N ALA A 313 3.36 -6.00 19.36
CA ALA A 313 4.34 -6.81 20.09
C ALA A 313 5.56 -7.21 19.24
N CYS A 314 5.45 -7.18 17.91
CA CYS A 314 6.56 -7.43 16.99
C CYS A 314 7.30 -6.16 16.55
N ALA A 315 6.84 -4.95 16.91
CA ALA A 315 7.48 -3.71 16.51
C ALA A 315 8.99 -3.64 16.83
N PRO A 316 9.48 -4.11 18.01
CA PRO A 316 10.91 -4.09 18.28
C PRO A 316 11.75 -4.93 17.30
N ALA A 317 11.19 -5.98 16.71
CA ALA A 317 11.92 -6.82 15.75
C ALA A 317 12.30 -6.08 14.46
N PHE A 318 11.65 -4.95 14.19
CA PHE A 318 11.85 -4.15 12.99
C PHE A 318 12.59 -2.84 13.27
N LEU A 319 13.24 -2.67 14.44
CA LEU A 319 13.91 -1.43 14.85
C LEU A 319 14.88 -0.89 13.79
N GLU A 320 15.66 -1.74 13.13
CA GLU A 320 16.61 -1.30 12.09
C GLU A 320 15.92 -0.67 10.86
N ARG A 321 14.67 -1.05 10.58
CA ARG A 321 13.91 -0.60 9.41
C ARG A 321 12.88 0.48 9.75
N GLU A 322 12.27 0.39 10.92
CA GLU A 322 11.10 1.17 11.33
C GLU A 322 11.29 1.90 12.68
N GLY A 323 12.48 1.79 13.30
CA GLY A 323 12.75 2.15 14.70
C GLY A 323 12.80 3.64 15.02
N HIS A 324 12.00 4.46 14.34
CA HIS A 324 11.79 5.84 14.77
C HIS A 324 11.23 5.85 16.21
N PRO A 325 11.84 6.57 17.16
CA PRO A 325 11.46 6.50 18.57
C PRO A 325 9.97 6.76 18.84
N ALA A 326 9.36 7.70 18.10
CA ALA A 326 7.93 7.99 18.22
C ALA A 326 7.03 6.81 17.82
N TYR A 327 7.45 6.00 16.83
CA TYR A 327 6.70 4.80 16.44
C TYR A 327 6.80 3.70 17.49
N MET A 328 8.00 3.51 18.07
CA MET A 328 8.19 2.56 19.17
C MET A 328 7.32 2.91 20.38
N GLU A 329 7.31 4.18 20.80
CA GLU A 329 6.46 4.62 21.90
C GLU A 329 4.97 4.36 21.62
N ALA A 330 4.50 4.75 20.42
CA ALA A 330 3.11 4.53 20.04
C ALA A 330 2.73 3.04 19.95
N ALA A 331 3.62 2.20 19.44
CA ALA A 331 3.40 0.75 19.37
C ALA A 331 3.27 0.14 20.78
N LEU A 332 4.10 0.55 21.73
CA LEU A 332 3.99 0.11 23.13
C LEU A 332 2.63 0.50 23.72
N GLN A 333 2.20 1.75 23.53
CA GLN A 333 0.90 2.22 24.02
C GLN A 333 -0.28 1.45 23.39
N VAL A 334 -0.20 1.13 22.10
CA VAL A 334 -1.21 0.29 21.42
C VAL A 334 -1.23 -1.10 22.04
N LEU A 335 -0.06 -1.70 22.30
CA LEU A 335 0.05 -3.02 22.91
C LEU A 335 -0.55 -3.05 24.31
N GLU A 336 -0.14 -2.13 25.20
CA GLU A 336 -0.60 -2.06 26.59
C GLU A 336 -2.11 -1.79 26.69
N LYS A 337 -2.66 -0.96 25.80
CA LYS A 337 -4.09 -0.68 25.75
C LYS A 337 -4.91 -1.87 25.22
N THR A 338 -4.38 -2.59 24.23
CA THR A 338 -5.16 -3.57 23.49
C THR A 338 -5.05 -4.98 24.07
N LEU A 339 -3.88 -5.35 24.60
CA LEU A 339 -3.63 -6.67 25.15
C LEU A 339 -4.65 -7.08 26.24
N PRO A 340 -5.06 -6.21 27.19
CA PRO A 340 -6.07 -6.57 28.19
C PRO A 340 -7.45 -6.86 27.61
N LEU A 341 -7.76 -6.36 26.41
CA LEU A 341 -9.06 -6.57 25.76
C LEU A 341 -9.20 -7.96 25.13
N VAL A 342 -8.07 -8.63 24.87
CA VAL A 342 -8.04 -9.92 24.15
C VAL A 342 -7.17 -10.97 24.85
N GLY A 343 -6.47 -10.63 25.92
CA GLY A 343 -5.52 -11.51 26.62
C GLY A 343 -6.12 -12.38 27.71
N ALA A 344 -7.45 -12.43 27.84
CA ALA A 344 -8.16 -13.30 28.78
C ALA A 344 -8.11 -14.78 28.37
#